data_AF-A0A7I9YU41-F1
#
_entry.id   AF-A0A7I9YU41-F1
#
_cell.length_a   1.000
_cell.length_b   1.000
_cell.length_c   1.000
_cell.angle_alpha   90.00
_cell.angle_beta   90.00
_cell.angle_gamma   90.00
#
_symmetry.space_group_name_H-M   'P 1'
#
loop_
_entity.id
_entity.type
_entity.pdbx_description
1 polymer ?
#
loop_
_entity_poly.entity_id
_entity_poly.type
_entity_poly.pdbx_seq_one_letter_code
_entity_poly.pdbx_strand_id
1 'polypeptide(L)'
;MATAAADLANIGSTLSAAHAAAAPSTSTLPPAAADEISANIAQLFSAHAQDYQDLAGRAATFHQQFVDRLTAGAAAYGSAESANTAALQPALEIASTIPTAAAIQIPALNSFVAALNLLLTILQNPFGFFIGPIIAAAVEIVISLVLRTLIAAIGGITFTVPTA
;
A
#
# COMPACT_ATOMS: atom_id res chain seq x y z
N MET A 1 -6.05 -13.12 -0.51
CA MET A 1 -6.71 -13.27 0.81
C MET A 1 -8.22 -13.51 0.67
N ALA A 2 -8.97 -12.68 -0.07
CA ALA A 2 -10.42 -12.91 -0.28
C ALA A 2 -10.75 -14.29 -0.89
N THR A 3 -9.99 -14.74 -1.89
CA THR A 3 -10.14 -16.09 -2.48
C THR A 3 -9.93 -17.19 -1.45
N ALA A 4 -8.87 -17.10 -0.64
CA ALA A 4 -8.59 -18.09 0.40
C ALA A 4 -9.70 -18.15 1.48
N ALA A 5 -10.27 -17.01 1.86
CA ALA A 5 -11.41 -16.97 2.79
C ALA A 5 -12.66 -17.64 2.18
N ALA A 6 -12.92 -17.42 0.89
CA ALA A 6 -14.01 -18.09 0.17
C ALA A 6 -13.78 -19.61 0.07
N ASP A 7 -12.56 -20.04 -0.23
CA ASP A 7 -12.20 -21.46 -0.28
C ASP A 7 -12.39 -22.13 1.09
N LEU A 8 -11.98 -21.47 2.17
CA LEU A 8 -12.19 -21.95 3.53
C LEU A 8 -13.67 -22.01 3.90
N ALA A 9 -14.49 -21.04 3.48
CA ALA A 9 -15.93 -21.10 3.67
C ALA A 9 -16.55 -22.32 2.95
N ASN A 10 -16.12 -22.60 1.72
CA ASN A 10 -16.55 -23.78 0.96
C ASN A 10 -16.14 -25.09 1.63
N ILE A 11 -14.92 -25.18 2.16
CA ILE A 11 -14.45 -26.33 2.94
C ILE A 11 -15.32 -26.52 4.18
N GLY A 12 -15.59 -25.45 4.95
CA GLY A 12 -16.44 -25.51 6.14
C GLY A 12 -17.86 -25.99 5.83
N SER A 13 -18.45 -25.51 4.73
CA SER A 13 -19.76 -25.96 4.24
C SER A 13 -19.76 -27.45 3.87
N THR A 14 -18.75 -27.88 3.10
CA THR A 14 -18.58 -29.29 2.70
C THR A 14 -18.44 -30.21 3.91
N LEU A 15 -17.63 -29.78 4.89
CA LEU A 15 -17.40 -30.53 6.12
C LEU A 15 -18.67 -30.63 6.97
N SER A 16 -19.43 -29.53 7.10
CA SER A 16 -20.72 -29.54 7.80
C SER A 16 -21.72 -30.50 7.13
N ALA A 17 -21.76 -30.54 5.80
CA ALA A 17 -22.61 -31.47 5.06
C ALA A 17 -22.17 -32.93 5.29
N ALA A 18 -20.87 -33.19 5.33
CA ALA A 18 -20.33 -34.52 5.62
C ALA A 18 -20.68 -34.98 7.05
N HIS A 19 -20.54 -34.10 8.06
CA HIS A 19 -20.95 -34.41 9.44
C HIS A 19 -22.44 -34.74 9.53
N ALA A 20 -23.29 -33.95 8.88
CA ALA A 20 -24.74 -34.16 8.84
C ALA A 20 -25.12 -35.48 8.14
N ALA A 21 -24.43 -35.82 7.04
CA ALA A 21 -24.66 -37.06 6.31
C ALA A 21 -24.26 -38.31 7.12
N ALA A 22 -23.20 -38.21 7.93
CA ALA A 22 -22.71 -39.31 8.76
C ALA A 22 -23.48 -39.49 10.07
N ALA A 23 -24.16 -38.45 10.57
CA ALA A 23 -24.81 -38.47 11.88
C ALA A 23 -25.84 -39.62 12.07
N PRO A 24 -26.76 -39.90 11.12
CA PRO A 24 -27.77 -40.93 11.32
C PRO A 24 -27.19 -42.34 11.44
N SER A 25 -26.23 -42.70 10.59
CA SER A 25 -25.66 -44.05 10.55
C SER A 25 -24.70 -44.33 11.71
N THR A 26 -24.21 -43.29 12.39
CA THR A 26 -23.24 -43.42 13.49
C THR A 26 -23.89 -43.28 14.88
N SER A 27 -25.00 -42.56 14.98
CA SER A 27 -25.66 -42.28 16.27
C SER A 27 -26.73 -43.30 16.67
N THR A 28 -27.16 -44.15 15.74
CA THR A 28 -28.16 -45.20 15.99
C THR A 28 -27.65 -46.55 15.55
N LEU A 29 -26.55 -47.01 16.16
CA LEU A 29 -25.96 -48.30 15.82
C LEU A 29 -26.83 -49.45 16.37
N PRO A 30 -27.25 -50.41 15.55
CA PRO A 30 -27.88 -51.63 16.04
C PRO A 30 -26.84 -52.57 16.68
N PRO A 31 -27.20 -53.35 17.71
CA PRO A 31 -26.35 -54.41 18.25
C PRO A 31 -26.02 -55.46 17.18
N ALA A 32 -24.79 -55.97 17.18
CA ALA A 32 -24.36 -57.01 16.25
C ALA A 32 -25.06 -58.38 16.50
N ALA A 33 -25.42 -58.65 17.75
CA ALA A 33 -26.19 -59.80 18.19
C ALA A 33 -27.07 -59.43 19.40
N ALA A 34 -27.94 -60.34 19.82
CA ALA A 34 -28.92 -60.12 20.89
C ALA A 34 -28.33 -60.18 22.32
N ASP A 35 -27.02 -60.36 22.45
CA ASP A 35 -26.34 -60.42 23.74
C ASP A 35 -26.09 -59.02 24.32
N GLU A 36 -25.92 -58.98 25.64
CA GLU A 36 -25.71 -57.72 26.37
C GLU A 36 -24.39 -57.03 26.00
N ILE A 37 -23.35 -57.77 25.61
CA ILE A 37 -22.06 -57.19 25.24
C ILE A 37 -22.21 -56.43 23.91
N SER A 38 -22.84 -57.05 22.90
CA SER A 38 -23.16 -56.40 21.62
C SER A 38 -24.04 -55.16 21.81
N ALA A 39 -25.02 -55.20 22.70
CA ALA A 39 -25.87 -54.06 23.01
C ALA A 39 -25.09 -52.91 23.66
N ASN A 40 -24.26 -53.21 24.66
CA ASN A 40 -23.42 -52.22 25.34
C ASN A 40 -22.39 -51.58 24.40
N ILE A 41 -21.79 -52.37 23.50
CA ILE A 41 -20.84 -51.85 22.50
C ILE A 41 -21.55 -50.90 21.53
N ALA A 42 -22.73 -51.28 21.01
CA ALA A 42 -23.50 -50.41 20.11
C ALA A 42 -23.91 -49.10 20.80
N GLN A 43 -24.26 -49.16 22.09
CA GLN A 43 -24.58 -47.97 22.88
C GLN A 43 -23.36 -47.07 23.09
N LEU A 44 -22.18 -47.64 23.38
CA LEU A 44 -20.94 -46.88 23.52
C LEU A 44 -20.59 -46.12 22.24
N PHE A 45 -20.65 -46.77 21.08
CA PHE A 45 -20.38 -46.11 19.79
C PHE A 45 -21.41 -45.02 19.48
N SER A 46 -22.69 -45.28 19.77
CA SER A 46 -23.75 -44.29 19.58
C SER A 46 -23.55 -43.05 20.47
N ALA A 47 -23.15 -43.24 21.73
CA ALA A 47 -22.80 -42.14 22.64
C ALA A 47 -21.58 -41.35 22.15
N HIS A 48 -20.53 -42.05 21.71
CA HIS A 48 -19.35 -41.40 21.14
C HIS A 48 -19.67 -40.57 19.88
N ALA A 49 -20.57 -41.08 19.02
CA ALA A 49 -21.03 -40.34 17.85
C ALA A 49 -21.77 -39.05 18.25
N GLN A 50 -22.58 -39.05 19.30
CA GLN A 50 -23.26 -37.85 19.80
C GLN A 50 -22.26 -36.81 20.31
N ASP A 51 -21.29 -37.22 21.14
CA ASP A 51 -20.22 -36.35 21.63
C ASP A 51 -19.39 -35.76 20.47
N TYR A 52 -19.13 -36.58 19.45
CA TYR A 52 -18.43 -36.13 18.24
C TYR A 52 -19.23 -35.08 17.48
N GLN A 53 -20.54 -35.25 17.30
CA GLN A 53 -21.38 -34.27 16.59
C GLN A 53 -21.46 -32.94 17.35
N ASP A 54 -21.52 -32.98 18.68
CA ASP A 54 -21.45 -31.77 19.51
C ASP A 54 -20.12 -31.03 19.34
N LEU A 55 -19.01 -31.77 19.33
CA LEU A 55 -17.68 -31.21 19.09
C LEU A 55 -17.55 -30.65 17.68
N ALA A 56 -18.07 -31.36 16.68
CA ALA A 56 -18.08 -30.92 15.28
C ALA A 56 -18.84 -29.60 15.11
N GLY A 57 -19.97 -29.41 15.81
CA GLY A 57 -20.70 -28.15 15.83
C GLY A 57 -19.89 -26.98 16.42
N ARG A 58 -19.15 -27.23 17.52
CA ARG A 58 -18.24 -26.22 18.11
C ARG A 58 -17.09 -25.88 17.16
N ALA A 59 -16.52 -26.88 16.49
CA ALA A 59 -15.47 -26.70 15.50
C ALA A 59 -15.96 -25.89 14.28
N ALA A 60 -17.18 -26.15 13.80
CA ALA A 60 -17.79 -25.39 12.71
C ALA A 60 -17.97 -23.91 13.08
N THR A 61 -18.41 -23.63 14.31
CA THR A 61 -18.53 -22.26 14.82
C THR A 61 -17.17 -21.56 14.88
N PHE A 62 -16.13 -22.23 15.39
CA PHE A 62 -14.77 -21.70 15.41
C PHE A 62 -14.27 -21.40 13.99
N HIS A 63 -14.48 -22.32 13.06
CA HIS A 63 -14.07 -22.17 11.66
C HIS A 63 -14.73 -20.96 11.00
N GLN A 64 -16.03 -20.73 11.22
CA GLN A 64 -16.72 -19.54 10.72
C GLN A 64 -16.07 -18.26 11.26
N GLN A 65 -15.85 -18.18 12.58
CA GLN A 65 -15.21 -17.00 13.16
C GLN A 65 -13.76 -16.80 12.67
N PHE A 66 -13.05 -17.87 12.33
CA PHE A 66 -11.73 -17.78 11.72
C PHE A 66 -11.80 -17.16 10.33
N VAL A 67 -12.74 -17.62 9.49
CA VAL A 67 -12.97 -17.06 8.14
C VAL A 67 -13.37 -15.58 8.21
N ASP A 68 -14.23 -15.20 9.15
CA ASP A 68 -14.64 -13.82 9.35
C ASP A 68 -13.44 -12.92 9.72
N ARG A 69 -12.61 -13.37 10.67
CA ARG A 69 -11.40 -12.63 11.09
C ARG A 69 -10.39 -12.52 9.96
N LEU A 70 -10.21 -13.58 9.17
CA LEU A 70 -9.32 -13.56 8.01
C LEU A 70 -9.80 -12.54 6.96
N THR A 71 -11.11 -12.49 6.70
CA THR A 71 -11.72 -11.55 5.77
C THR A 71 -11.56 -10.10 6.25
N ALA A 72 -11.83 -9.85 7.53
CA ALA A 72 -11.65 -8.53 8.14
C ALA A 72 -10.18 -8.08 8.10
N GLY A 73 -9.25 -8.98 8.41
CA GLY A 73 -7.81 -8.70 8.32
C GLY A 73 -7.38 -8.34 6.90
N ALA A 74 -7.86 -9.06 5.89
CA ALA A 74 -7.58 -8.77 4.50
C ALA A 74 -8.07 -7.36 4.09
N ALA A 75 -9.29 -6.99 4.51
CA ALA A 75 -9.84 -5.67 4.27
C ALA A 75 -9.02 -4.57 4.97
N ALA A 76 -8.60 -4.80 6.21
CA ALA A 76 -7.77 -3.87 6.96
C ALA A 76 -6.43 -3.60 6.26
N TYR A 77 -5.71 -4.65 5.84
CA TYR A 77 -4.46 -4.49 5.09
C TYR A 77 -4.67 -3.78 3.74
N GLY A 78 -5.74 -4.11 3.01
CA GLY A 78 -6.07 -3.40 1.76
C GLY A 78 -6.35 -1.92 1.98
N SER A 79 -7.07 -1.57 3.06
CA SER A 79 -7.33 -0.16 3.41
C SER A 79 -6.07 0.59 3.83
N ALA A 80 -5.16 -0.07 4.57
CA ALA A 80 -3.90 0.50 4.97
C ALA A 80 -3.00 0.79 3.75
N GLU A 81 -2.95 -0.12 2.78
CA GLU A 81 -2.22 0.09 1.53
C GLU A 81 -2.80 1.26 0.73
N SER A 82 -4.13 1.35 0.63
CA SER A 82 -4.79 2.48 -0.03
C SER A 82 -4.51 3.81 0.67
N ALA A 83 -4.47 3.83 2.00
CA ALA A 83 -4.14 5.03 2.77
C ALA A 83 -2.68 5.44 2.58
N ASN A 84 -1.76 4.48 2.59
CA ASN A 84 -0.34 4.72 2.37
C ASN A 84 -0.06 5.24 0.95
N THR A 85 -0.70 4.65 -0.07
CA THR A 85 -0.57 5.14 -1.46
C THR A 85 -1.11 6.56 -1.61
N ALA A 86 -2.28 6.85 -1.04
CA ALA A 86 -2.84 8.21 -1.03
C ALA A 86 -1.94 9.22 -0.29
N ALA A 87 -1.35 8.83 0.83
CA ALA A 87 -0.44 9.69 1.59
C ALA A 87 0.88 9.98 0.86
N LEU A 88 1.39 9.02 0.09
CA LEU A 88 2.64 9.18 -0.67
C LEU A 88 2.46 9.87 -2.02
N GLN A 89 1.25 9.86 -2.58
CA GLN A 89 0.97 10.40 -3.91
C GLN A 89 1.42 11.87 -4.11
N PRO A 90 1.18 12.82 -3.19
CA PRO A 90 1.66 14.20 -3.35
C PRO A 90 3.19 14.29 -3.41
N ALA A 91 3.90 13.49 -2.62
CA ALA A 91 5.36 13.48 -2.62
C ALA A 91 5.92 12.91 -3.93
N LEU A 92 5.27 11.88 -4.49
CA LEU A 92 5.60 11.31 -5.79
C LEU A 92 5.35 12.32 -6.93
N GLU A 93 4.23 13.04 -6.88
CA GLU A 93 3.91 14.11 -7.84
C GLU A 93 4.97 15.21 -7.78
N ILE A 94 5.35 15.70 -6.59
CA ILE A 94 6.44 16.68 -6.44
C ILE A 94 7.75 16.12 -6.99
N ALA A 95 8.14 14.91 -6.60
CA ALA A 95 9.39 14.29 -7.03
C ALA A 95 9.48 14.16 -8.56
N SER A 96 8.36 13.87 -9.23
CA SER A 96 8.29 13.76 -10.69
C SER A 96 8.54 15.08 -11.42
N THR A 97 8.30 16.23 -10.77
CA THR A 97 8.52 17.56 -11.36
C THR A 97 9.97 18.03 -11.24
N ILE A 98 10.77 17.47 -10.32
CA ILE A 98 12.15 17.92 -10.04
C ILE A 98 13.06 17.84 -11.27
N PRO A 99 13.12 16.74 -12.05
CA PRO A 99 13.99 16.65 -13.22
C PRO A 99 13.63 17.70 -14.29
N THR A 100 12.33 17.95 -14.49
CA THR A 100 11.82 18.94 -15.45
C THR A 100 12.18 20.35 -15.00
N ALA A 101 12.03 20.66 -13.70
CA ALA A 101 12.43 21.95 -13.14
C ALA A 101 13.95 22.17 -13.27
N ALA A 102 14.75 21.15 -12.96
CA ALA A 102 16.21 21.17 -13.08
C ALA A 102 16.67 21.37 -14.53
N ALA A 103 16.00 20.75 -15.51
CA ALA A 103 16.30 20.91 -16.93
C ALA A 103 16.12 22.36 -17.42
N ILE A 104 15.21 23.12 -16.80
CA ILE A 104 14.99 24.55 -17.11
C ILE A 104 15.97 25.45 -16.35
N GLN A 105 16.25 25.12 -15.08
CA GLN A 105 16.99 26.00 -14.16
C GLN A 105 18.52 25.86 -14.26
N ILE A 106 19.04 24.64 -14.46
CA ILE A 106 20.49 24.39 -14.52
C ILE A 106 21.15 25.16 -15.68
N PRO A 107 20.59 25.21 -16.90
CA PRO A 107 21.18 26.00 -17.99
C PRO A 107 21.25 27.50 -17.66
N ALA A 108 20.20 28.06 -17.07
CA ALA A 108 20.16 29.48 -16.67
C ALA A 108 21.23 29.80 -15.60
N LEU A 109 21.42 28.91 -14.63
CA LEU A 109 22.46 29.05 -13.61
C LEU A 109 23.87 28.93 -14.22
N ASN A 110 24.08 28.01 -15.16
CA ASN A 110 25.36 27.90 -15.87
C ASN A 110 25.67 29.15 -16.69
N SER A 111 24.69 29.71 -17.41
CA SER A 111 24.85 30.97 -18.13
C SER A 111 25.15 32.15 -17.22
N PHE A 112 24.53 32.20 -16.04
CA PHE A 112 24.83 33.20 -15.01
C PHE A 112 26.28 33.11 -14.51
N VAL A 113 26.71 31.91 -14.13
CA VAL A 113 28.09 31.67 -13.68
C VAL A 113 29.09 32.02 -14.78
N ALA A 114 28.80 31.69 -16.05
CA ALA A 114 29.63 32.08 -17.18
C ALA A 114 29.75 33.61 -17.33
N ALA A 115 28.63 34.34 -17.18
CA ALA A 115 28.61 35.80 -17.24
C ALA A 115 29.40 36.45 -16.10
N LEU A 116 29.32 35.91 -14.88
CA LEU A 116 30.13 36.38 -13.73
C LEU A 116 31.63 36.15 -13.94
N ASN A 117 32.01 35.01 -14.52
CA ASN A 117 33.43 34.74 -14.82
C ASN A 117 33.97 35.67 -15.92
N LEU A 118 33.17 35.95 -16.95
CA LEU A 118 33.50 36.94 -17.98
C LEU A 118 33.73 38.31 -17.35
N LEU A 119 32.80 38.75 -16.48
CA LEU A 119 32.89 39.99 -15.74
C LEU A 119 34.20 40.09 -14.94
N LEU A 120 34.50 39.05 -14.15
CA LEU A 120 35.69 39.01 -13.32
C LEU A 120 36.97 39.12 -14.17
N THR A 121 37.00 38.43 -15.32
CA THR A 121 38.09 38.47 -16.29
C THR A 121 38.30 39.88 -16.84
N ILE A 122 37.21 40.61 -17.14
CA ILE A 122 37.30 41.97 -17.67
C ILE A 122 37.75 42.97 -16.58
N LEU A 123 37.28 42.83 -15.34
CA LEU A 123 37.71 43.69 -14.23
C LEU A 123 39.18 43.48 -13.85
N GLN A 124 39.72 42.28 -14.00
CA GLN A 124 41.14 42.00 -13.77
C GLN A 124 42.04 42.52 -14.92
N ASN A 125 41.46 42.96 -16.04
CA ASN A 125 42.20 43.56 -17.14
C ASN A 125 42.49 45.06 -16.84
N PRO A 126 43.72 45.55 -17.04
CA PRO A 126 44.07 46.95 -16.75
C PRO A 126 43.25 47.98 -17.56
N PHE A 127 42.67 47.58 -18.71
CA PHE A 127 41.79 48.43 -19.50
C PHE A 127 40.30 48.34 -19.11
N GLY A 128 39.93 47.44 -18.19
CA GLY A 128 38.54 47.22 -17.75
C GLY A 128 37.89 48.44 -17.10
N PHE A 129 38.68 49.36 -16.56
CA PHE A 129 38.19 50.61 -15.92
C PHE A 129 37.36 51.49 -16.87
N PHE A 130 37.72 51.54 -18.16
CA PHE A 130 37.02 52.40 -19.14
C PHE A 130 35.66 51.84 -19.57
N ILE A 131 35.42 50.55 -19.38
CA ILE A 131 34.18 49.84 -19.75
C ILE A 131 33.34 49.42 -18.54
N GLY A 132 33.85 49.65 -17.32
CA GLY A 132 33.16 49.40 -16.04
C GLY A 132 31.70 49.85 -15.97
N PRO A 133 31.29 51.06 -16.43
CA PRO A 133 29.89 51.48 -16.36
C PRO A 133 28.97 50.70 -17.32
N ILE A 134 29.45 50.30 -18.51
CA ILE A 134 28.68 49.47 -19.46
C ILE A 134 28.51 48.06 -18.91
N ILE A 135 29.58 47.55 -18.30
CA ILE A 135 29.62 46.23 -17.68
C ILE A 135 28.66 46.16 -16.49
N ALA A 136 28.61 47.18 -15.63
CA ALA A 136 27.66 47.24 -14.52
C ALA A 136 26.20 47.15 -14.99
N ALA A 137 25.85 47.81 -16.11
CA ALA A 137 24.52 47.71 -16.71
C ALA A 137 24.23 46.30 -17.28
N ALA A 138 25.21 45.65 -17.88
CA ALA A 138 25.06 44.28 -18.39
C ALA A 138 24.84 43.26 -17.26
N VAL A 139 25.50 43.45 -16.12
CA VAL A 139 25.35 42.60 -14.92
C VAL A 139 23.93 42.68 -14.35
N GLU A 140 23.38 43.88 -14.23
CA GLU A 140 21.99 44.09 -13.78
C GLU A 140 20.99 43.38 -14.71
N ILE A 141 21.20 43.43 -16.03
CA ILE A 141 20.35 42.75 -17.00
C ILE A 141 20.42 41.23 -16.82
N VAL A 142 21.62 40.67 -16.72
CA VAL A 142 21.82 39.21 -16.55
C VAL A 142 21.23 38.73 -15.22
N ILE A 143 21.46 39.44 -14.12
CA ILE A 143 20.87 39.14 -12.81
C ILE A 143 19.34 39.16 -12.91
N SER A 144 18.76 40.20 -13.50
CA SER A 144 17.29 40.32 -13.61
C SER A 144 16.66 39.22 -14.47
N LEU A 145 17.34 38.78 -15.52
CA LEU A 145 16.86 37.73 -16.42
C LEU A 145 16.90 36.36 -15.73
N VAL A 146 17.97 36.08 -14.99
CA VAL A 146 18.15 34.86 -14.19
C VAL A 146 17.16 34.82 -13.02
N LEU A 147 16.91 35.95 -12.36
CA LEU A 147 15.89 36.04 -11.30
C LEU A 147 14.49 35.74 -11.85
N ARG A 148 14.14 36.31 -13.02
CA ARG A 148 12.83 36.08 -13.66
C ARG A 148 12.63 34.62 -14.06
N THR A 149 13.66 33.94 -14.57
CA THR A 149 13.58 32.52 -14.94
C THR A 149 13.54 31.60 -13.72
N LEU A 150 14.30 31.91 -12.65
CA LEU A 150 14.21 31.20 -11.37
C LEU A 150 12.83 31.35 -10.71
N ILE A 151 12.30 32.58 -10.65
CA ILE A 151 10.99 32.87 -10.05
C ILE A 151 9.86 32.20 -10.83
N ALA A 152 9.88 32.25 -12.16
CA ALA A 152 8.87 31.59 -13.00
C ALA A 152 8.88 30.06 -12.83
N ALA A 153 10.06 29.47 -12.63
CA ALA A 153 10.20 28.03 -12.44
C ALA A 153 9.84 27.57 -11.01
N ILE A 154 10.00 28.41 -9.98
CA ILE A 154 9.53 28.14 -8.61
C ILE A 154 8.01 28.33 -8.53
N GLY A 155 7.46 29.37 -9.17
CA GLY A 155 6.02 29.64 -9.20
C GLY A 155 5.19 28.61 -9.99
N GLY A 156 5.82 27.88 -10.92
CA GLY A 156 5.21 26.74 -11.62
C GLY A 156 5.14 25.45 -10.79
N ILE A 157 5.87 25.37 -9.67
CA ILE A 157 5.74 24.31 -8.66
C ILE A 157 4.59 24.75 -7.75
N THR A 158 3.35 24.64 -8.20
CA THR A 158 2.19 24.87 -7.34
C THR A 158 2.24 23.84 -6.22
N PHE A 159 2.62 24.28 -5.02
CA PHE A 159 2.50 23.52 -3.79
C PHE A 159 1.02 23.47 -3.41
N THR A 160 0.23 22.68 -4.16
CA THR A 160 -1.17 22.42 -3.81
C THR A 160 -1.16 21.46 -2.64
N VAL A 161 -1.14 22.00 -1.43
CA VAL A 161 -1.44 21.21 -0.23
C VAL A 161 -2.89 20.73 -0.36
N PRO A 162 -3.16 19.42 -0.37
CA PRO A 162 -4.53 18.94 -0.36
C PRO A 162 -5.15 19.35 0.98
N THR A 163 -6.15 20.23 0.93
CA THR A 163 -7.01 20.51 2.08
C THR A 163 -7.80 19.24 2.39
N ALA A 164 -7.57 18.71 3.59
CA ALA A 164 -8.35 17.61 4.18
C ALA A 164 -9.84 17.96 4.30
#